data_AF-A0A358CWA7-F1
#
_entry.id   AF-A0A358CWA7-F1
#
_cell.length_a   1.000
_cell.length_b   1.000
_cell.length_c   1.000
_cell.angle_alpha   90.00
_cell.angle_beta   90.00
_cell.angle_gamma   90.00
#
_symmetry.space_group_name_H-M   'P 1'
#
loop_
_entity.id
_entity.type
_entity.pdbx_description
1 polymer ?
#
loop_
_entity_poly.entity_id
_entity_poly.type
_entity_poly.pdbx_seq_one_letter_code
_entity_poly.pdbx_strand_id
1 'polypeptide(L)'
;ALLASGDKTYWPLVRYQASWASQFSDPERRSLHSWHYGPINMLLAEYTMVTGDTQFLPDLTRITMEIVHGQSLVGSWGHRFTQENGRLAGYGMMNAPGLPLTVSLILARKAGVQEPALDTAISKSTQLIRFYVGKGSVPYGDHHPWMETHDDNGKNGIAAILFNLLHDHDAVEYFSHMSVASHGAERDSGHTGNFFNMLWAMPGVALSGPHASGAWLDEFGWYYDLARRWDGSFRHQGPPGERPDRYNKWDCTGAYLLAFAQPICATHLTGRATSAARQIDRQEAQSLIEDGRGWSPRLKKETYSDRPIKALVDGLSNWSPVVRERSGMELARRKDDVTPLLNQLLTQDDLYGKLGACQAVIHLQERGSAAIPALRTNLSAKHLWLR
;
A
#
# COMPACT_ATOMS: atom_id res chain seq x y z
N ALA A 1 -2.75 -0.46 -19.04
CA ALA A 1 -3.76 0.46 -19.60
C ALA A 1 -4.45 -0.12 -20.83
N LEU A 2 -3.76 -0.31 -21.96
CA LEU A 2 -4.40 -0.80 -23.21
C LEU A 2 -5.16 -2.12 -23.02
N LEU A 3 -4.54 -3.13 -22.38
CA LEU A 3 -5.23 -4.38 -22.04
C LEU A 3 -6.48 -4.16 -21.15
N ALA A 4 -6.39 -3.20 -20.22
CA ALA A 4 -7.47 -2.87 -19.29
C ALA A 4 -8.59 -2.03 -19.89
N SER A 5 -8.42 -1.51 -21.11
CA SER A 5 -9.53 -0.86 -21.83
C SER A 5 -10.63 -1.85 -22.25
N GLY A 6 -10.32 -3.15 -22.29
CA GLY A 6 -11.21 -4.18 -22.84
C GLY A 6 -11.34 -4.14 -24.37
N ASP A 7 -10.76 -3.14 -25.04
CA ASP A 7 -10.84 -2.99 -26.50
C ASP A 7 -9.85 -3.91 -27.21
N LYS A 8 -10.40 -4.85 -27.97
CA LYS A 8 -9.64 -5.86 -28.71
C LYS A 8 -8.82 -5.28 -29.86
N THR A 9 -9.11 -4.07 -30.33
CA THR A 9 -8.32 -3.40 -31.37
C THR A 9 -6.86 -3.19 -30.93
N TYR A 10 -6.60 -3.06 -29.63
CA TYR A 10 -5.25 -2.92 -29.09
C TYR A 10 -4.52 -4.26 -28.87
N TRP A 11 -5.19 -5.40 -28.98
CA TRP A 11 -4.59 -6.71 -28.67
C TRP A 11 -3.32 -7.01 -29.50
N PRO A 12 -3.23 -6.70 -30.81
CA PRO A 12 -1.98 -6.88 -31.55
C PRO A 12 -0.80 -6.12 -30.93
N LEU A 13 -1.02 -4.89 -30.47
CA LEU A 13 0.01 -4.08 -29.81
C LEU A 13 0.35 -4.63 -28.42
N VAL A 14 -0.65 -5.07 -27.64
CA VAL A 14 -0.39 -5.70 -26.33
C VAL A 14 0.38 -7.00 -26.50
N ARG A 15 0.05 -7.82 -27.51
CA ARG A 15 0.78 -9.06 -27.84
C ARG A 15 2.23 -8.78 -28.21
N TYR A 16 2.49 -7.71 -28.96
CA TYR A 16 3.86 -7.26 -29.25
C TYR A 16 4.64 -6.94 -27.97
N GLN A 17 4.03 -6.22 -27.02
CA GLN A 17 4.65 -5.93 -25.72
C GLN A 17 4.83 -7.19 -24.86
N ALA A 18 3.85 -8.11 -24.87
CA ALA A 18 3.96 -9.40 -24.19
C ALA A 18 5.12 -10.24 -24.76
N SER A 19 5.30 -10.26 -26.08
CA SER A 19 6.42 -10.96 -26.71
C SER A 19 7.78 -10.37 -26.33
N TRP A 20 7.89 -9.05 -26.18
CA TRP A 20 9.11 -8.42 -25.66
C TRP A 20 9.33 -8.80 -24.19
N ALA A 21 8.28 -8.69 -23.38
CA ALA A 21 8.32 -8.97 -21.95
C ALA A 21 8.68 -10.45 -21.65
N SER A 22 8.21 -11.38 -22.49
CA SER A 22 8.47 -12.82 -22.35
C SER A 22 9.95 -13.18 -22.53
N GLN A 23 10.71 -12.32 -23.22
CA GLN A 23 12.15 -12.49 -23.44
C GLN A 23 13.00 -11.89 -22.30
N PHE A 24 12.38 -11.20 -21.35
CA PHE A 24 13.13 -10.56 -20.27
C PHE A 24 13.79 -11.61 -19.36
N SER A 25 15.07 -11.39 -19.10
CA SER A 25 15.86 -12.11 -18.11
C SER A 25 17.06 -11.24 -17.75
N ASP A 26 17.38 -11.15 -16.46
CA ASP A 26 18.61 -10.52 -15.98
C ASP A 26 19.23 -11.38 -14.87
N PRO A 27 19.52 -12.67 -15.11
CA PRO A 27 19.99 -13.59 -14.07
C PRO A 27 21.37 -13.18 -13.54
N GLU A 28 22.11 -12.40 -14.34
CA GLU A 28 23.45 -11.91 -14.04
C GLU A 28 23.47 -10.69 -13.11
N ARG A 29 22.33 -10.21 -12.59
CA ARG A 29 22.33 -9.15 -11.56
C ARG A 29 22.87 -7.81 -12.04
N ARG A 30 22.71 -7.51 -13.34
CA ARG A 30 23.24 -6.30 -13.97
C ARG A 30 22.40 -5.05 -13.64
N SER A 31 21.12 -5.19 -13.27
CA SER A 31 20.20 -4.08 -13.00
C SER A 31 19.54 -4.09 -11.60
N LEU A 32 18.47 -3.31 -11.40
CA LEU A 32 17.62 -3.30 -10.21
C LEU A 32 16.40 -4.21 -10.43
N HIS A 33 16.66 -5.52 -10.47
CA HIS A 33 15.75 -6.62 -10.84
C HIS A 33 14.29 -6.42 -10.44
N SER A 34 14.07 -6.24 -9.14
CA SER A 34 12.74 -6.31 -8.55
C SER A 34 11.78 -5.27 -9.15
N TRP A 35 12.31 -4.15 -9.66
CA TRP A 35 11.52 -3.08 -10.28
C TRP A 35 11.03 -3.42 -11.69
N HIS A 36 11.63 -4.39 -12.37
CA HIS A 36 11.25 -4.83 -13.71
C HIS A 36 10.44 -6.13 -13.68
N TYR A 37 10.91 -7.11 -12.91
CA TYR A 37 10.32 -8.44 -12.87
C TYR A 37 8.83 -8.43 -12.47
N GLY A 38 8.44 -7.65 -11.46
CA GLY A 38 7.04 -7.59 -11.01
C GLY A 38 6.08 -7.12 -12.12
N PRO A 39 6.26 -5.91 -12.69
CA PRO A 39 5.46 -5.42 -13.80
C PRO A 39 5.44 -6.33 -15.03
N ILE A 40 6.59 -6.92 -15.40
CA ILE A 40 6.70 -7.84 -16.54
C ILE A 40 5.87 -9.11 -16.31
N ASN A 41 6.04 -9.73 -15.15
CA ASN A 41 5.36 -10.96 -14.79
C ASN A 41 3.83 -10.72 -14.65
N MET A 42 3.43 -9.57 -14.10
CA MET A 42 2.02 -9.14 -14.08
C MET A 42 1.44 -8.97 -15.49
N LEU A 43 2.16 -8.32 -16.40
CA LEU A 43 1.70 -8.13 -17.78
C LEU A 43 1.45 -9.47 -18.48
N LEU A 44 2.40 -10.40 -18.38
CA LEU A 44 2.29 -11.72 -19.01
C LEU A 44 1.10 -12.52 -18.43
N ALA A 45 0.94 -12.51 -17.10
CA ALA A 45 -0.17 -13.19 -16.44
C ALA A 45 -1.54 -12.62 -16.83
N GLU A 46 -1.70 -11.30 -16.76
CA GLU A 46 -2.93 -10.61 -17.15
C GLU A 46 -3.23 -10.81 -18.64
N TYR A 47 -2.22 -10.68 -19.51
CA TYR A 47 -2.37 -10.92 -20.95
C TYR A 47 -2.90 -12.33 -21.23
N THR A 48 -2.30 -13.34 -20.61
CA THR A 48 -2.69 -14.75 -20.76
C THR A 48 -4.14 -14.94 -20.31
N MET A 49 -4.51 -14.42 -19.12
CA MET A 49 -5.86 -14.57 -18.57
C MET A 49 -6.95 -13.76 -19.30
N VAL A 50 -6.60 -12.64 -19.93
CA VAL A 50 -7.56 -11.76 -20.61
C VAL A 50 -7.77 -12.19 -22.06
N THR A 51 -6.71 -12.57 -22.76
CA THR A 51 -6.78 -12.92 -24.18
C THR A 51 -6.98 -14.42 -24.43
N GLY A 52 -6.59 -15.27 -23.48
CA GLY A 52 -6.53 -16.72 -23.66
C GLY A 52 -5.32 -17.19 -24.48
N ASP A 53 -4.43 -16.28 -24.91
CA ASP A 53 -3.21 -16.62 -25.63
C ASP A 53 -2.17 -17.22 -24.67
N THR A 54 -2.00 -18.54 -24.75
CA THR A 54 -1.07 -19.31 -23.91
C THR A 54 0.33 -19.44 -24.51
N GLN A 55 0.63 -18.78 -25.65
CA GLN A 55 1.93 -18.91 -26.31
C GLN A 55 3.10 -18.52 -25.39
N PHE A 56 2.89 -17.55 -24.50
CA PHE A 56 3.92 -17.06 -23.57
C PHE A 56 3.87 -17.73 -22.20
N LEU A 57 3.02 -18.74 -21.98
CA LEU A 57 2.92 -19.42 -20.70
C LEU A 57 4.25 -20.07 -20.25
N PRO A 58 5.05 -20.71 -21.12
CA PRO A 58 6.37 -21.23 -20.73
C PRO A 58 7.32 -20.12 -20.24
N ASP A 59 7.30 -18.96 -20.88
CA ASP A 59 8.11 -17.80 -20.47
C ASP A 59 7.61 -17.19 -19.16
N LEU A 60 6.29 -17.12 -18.97
CA LEU A 60 5.68 -16.69 -17.70
C LEU A 60 6.12 -17.62 -16.55
N THR A 61 6.13 -18.93 -16.77
CA THR A 61 6.64 -19.90 -15.79
C THR A 61 8.11 -19.65 -15.48
N ARG A 62 8.96 -19.48 -16.50
CA ARG A 62 10.40 -19.19 -16.32
C ARG A 62 10.62 -17.93 -15.47
N ILE A 63 10.01 -16.81 -15.86
CA ILE A 63 10.15 -15.53 -15.17
C ILE A 63 9.61 -15.62 -13.73
N THR A 64 8.48 -16.28 -13.53
CA THR A 64 7.91 -16.53 -12.20
C THR A 64 8.91 -17.29 -11.32
N MET A 65 9.55 -18.33 -11.86
CA MET A 65 10.52 -19.11 -11.11
C MET A 65 11.83 -18.35 -10.83
N GLU A 66 12.25 -17.45 -11.71
CA GLU A 66 13.36 -16.52 -11.42
C GLU A 66 13.04 -15.62 -10.21
N ILE A 67 11.80 -15.12 -10.10
CA ILE A 67 11.34 -14.33 -8.94
C ILE A 67 11.32 -15.19 -7.66
N VAL A 68 10.79 -16.41 -7.74
CA VAL A 68 10.73 -17.37 -6.63
C VAL A 68 12.13 -17.69 -6.10
N HIS A 69 13.07 -18.02 -7.00
CA HIS A 69 14.45 -18.30 -6.61
C HIS A 69 15.19 -17.07 -6.06
N GLY A 70 14.75 -15.88 -6.45
CA GLY A 70 15.29 -14.62 -5.97
C GLY A 70 14.78 -14.14 -4.61
N GLN A 71 13.85 -14.88 -3.98
CA GLN A 71 13.22 -14.52 -2.70
C GLN A 71 14.13 -14.84 -1.50
N SER A 72 14.12 -13.97 -0.49
CA SER A 72 14.80 -14.18 0.79
C SER A 72 14.18 -15.29 1.62
N LEU A 73 14.90 -15.74 2.64
CA LEU A 73 14.41 -16.75 3.60
C LEU A 73 13.07 -16.36 4.24
N VAL A 74 12.85 -15.06 4.47
CA VAL A 74 11.67 -14.50 5.15
C VAL A 74 10.58 -14.02 4.19
N GLY A 75 10.69 -14.32 2.89
CA GLY A 75 9.62 -14.01 1.93
C GLY A 75 9.70 -12.63 1.27
N SER A 76 10.88 -12.02 1.28
CA SER A 76 11.08 -10.64 0.81
C SER A 76 12.10 -10.52 -0.33
N TRP A 77 12.16 -9.34 -0.96
CA TRP A 77 13.11 -9.01 -2.02
C TRP A 77 13.78 -7.67 -1.75
N GLY A 78 14.97 -7.46 -2.32
CA GLY A 78 15.69 -6.18 -2.27
C GLY A 78 15.61 -5.43 -3.60
N HIS A 79 16.53 -4.48 -3.84
CA HIS A 79 16.72 -3.94 -5.19
C HIS A 79 17.14 -5.04 -6.18
N ARG A 80 17.86 -6.05 -5.68
CA ARG A 80 18.26 -7.25 -6.41
C ARG A 80 17.79 -8.48 -5.64
N PHE A 81 17.75 -9.60 -6.34
CA PHE A 81 17.43 -10.90 -5.77
C PHE A 81 18.48 -11.38 -4.76
N THR A 82 18.13 -12.44 -4.04
CA THR A 82 19.02 -13.09 -3.07
C THR A 82 20.37 -13.48 -3.68
N GLN A 83 21.40 -13.36 -2.85
CA GLN A 83 22.74 -13.88 -3.12
C GLN A 83 22.83 -15.35 -2.67
N GLU A 84 23.91 -16.03 -3.04
CA GLU A 84 24.16 -17.43 -2.66
C GLU A 84 24.18 -17.65 -1.14
N ASN A 85 24.57 -16.63 -0.37
CA ASN A 85 24.53 -16.65 1.09
C ASN A 85 23.14 -16.34 1.68
N GLY A 86 22.08 -16.29 0.86
CA GLY A 86 20.71 -16.00 1.25
C GLY A 86 20.41 -14.53 1.57
N ARG A 87 21.41 -13.63 1.52
CA ARG A 87 21.21 -12.20 1.80
C ARG A 87 20.70 -11.46 0.58
N LEU A 88 19.78 -10.53 0.79
CA LEU A 88 19.31 -9.63 -0.26
C LEU A 88 20.42 -8.70 -0.74
N ALA A 89 20.59 -8.62 -2.06
CA ALA A 89 21.52 -7.68 -2.69
C ALA A 89 20.85 -6.33 -2.95
N GLY A 90 21.67 -5.28 -2.96
CA GLY A 90 21.21 -3.91 -3.20
C GLY A 90 20.36 -3.38 -2.03
N TYR A 91 20.97 -3.21 -0.86
CA TYR A 91 20.39 -2.50 0.28
C TYR A 91 19.25 -3.22 1.04
N GLY A 92 19.35 -4.54 1.23
CA GLY A 92 18.44 -5.29 2.10
C GLY A 92 17.02 -5.42 1.55
N MET A 93 16.04 -5.60 2.43
CA MET A 93 14.63 -5.74 2.06
C MET A 93 14.04 -4.43 1.57
N MET A 94 13.22 -4.51 0.52
CA MET A 94 12.55 -3.35 -0.06
C MET A 94 11.14 -3.71 -0.52
N ASN A 95 10.15 -3.24 0.24
CA ASN A 95 8.75 -3.63 0.01
C ASN A 95 8.14 -2.96 -1.22
N ALA A 96 8.64 -1.80 -1.65
CA ALA A 96 8.09 -1.07 -2.81
C ALA A 96 8.10 -1.90 -4.12
N PRO A 97 9.16 -2.63 -4.50
CA PRO A 97 9.09 -3.61 -5.57
C PRO A 97 8.71 -5.02 -5.08
N GLY A 98 8.91 -5.34 -3.79
CA GLY A 98 8.55 -6.66 -3.23
C GLY A 98 7.05 -6.94 -3.32
N LEU A 99 6.21 -5.96 -3.02
CA LEU A 99 4.76 -6.06 -3.13
C LEU A 99 4.28 -6.35 -4.57
N PRO A 100 4.72 -5.59 -5.61
CA PRO A 100 4.47 -5.92 -7.01
C PRO A 100 4.93 -7.32 -7.42
N LEU A 101 6.09 -7.78 -6.92
CA LEU A 101 6.55 -9.15 -7.18
C LEU A 101 5.55 -10.17 -6.61
N THR A 102 5.11 -10.01 -5.36
CA THR A 102 4.15 -10.92 -4.73
C THR A 102 2.80 -10.94 -5.45
N VAL A 103 2.27 -9.78 -5.86
CA VAL A 103 1.06 -9.71 -6.69
C VAL A 103 1.27 -10.47 -7.99
N SER A 104 2.43 -10.29 -8.65
CA SER A 104 2.74 -10.99 -9.89
C SER A 104 2.78 -12.51 -9.74
N LEU A 105 3.29 -13.03 -8.61
CA LEU A 105 3.32 -14.47 -8.32
C LEU A 105 1.91 -15.04 -8.18
N ILE A 106 1.02 -14.32 -7.48
CA ILE A 106 -0.38 -14.72 -7.31
C ILE A 106 -1.11 -14.74 -8.66
N LEU A 107 -0.88 -13.71 -9.50
CA LEU A 107 -1.46 -13.64 -10.84
C LEU A 107 -0.89 -14.74 -11.77
N ALA A 108 0.41 -15.03 -11.69
CA ALA A 108 1.03 -16.10 -12.48
C ALA A 108 0.45 -17.48 -12.13
N ARG A 109 0.27 -17.77 -10.83
CA ARG A 109 -0.44 -18.97 -10.38
C ARG A 109 -1.84 -19.04 -10.98
N LYS A 110 -2.58 -17.93 -10.94
CA LYS A 110 -3.93 -17.83 -11.50
C LYS A 110 -3.97 -17.98 -13.03
N ALA A 111 -2.91 -17.58 -13.72
CA ALA A 111 -2.75 -17.70 -15.16
C ALA A 111 -2.35 -19.11 -15.62
N GLY A 112 -2.05 -20.03 -14.70
CA GLY A 112 -1.77 -21.43 -14.99
C GLY A 112 -0.37 -21.92 -14.67
N VAL A 113 0.48 -21.10 -14.02
CA VAL A 113 1.78 -21.56 -13.51
C VAL A 113 1.57 -22.47 -12.29
N GLN A 114 2.01 -23.72 -12.39
CA GLN A 114 1.80 -24.74 -11.36
C GLN A 114 3.14 -25.28 -10.86
N GLU A 115 3.70 -24.64 -9.84
CA GLU A 115 4.99 -24.99 -9.25
C GLU A 115 4.88 -24.97 -7.71
N PRO A 116 5.20 -26.04 -6.97
CA PRO A 116 5.04 -26.06 -5.51
C PRO A 116 5.84 -24.96 -4.77
N ALA A 117 6.99 -24.58 -5.32
CA ALA A 117 7.81 -23.50 -4.77
C ALA A 117 7.14 -22.12 -4.89
N LEU A 118 6.24 -21.93 -5.87
CA LEU A 118 5.46 -20.71 -6.03
C LEU A 118 4.51 -20.50 -4.84
N ASP A 119 3.79 -21.54 -4.43
CA ASP A 119 2.88 -21.46 -3.28
C ASP A 119 3.63 -21.16 -1.97
N THR A 120 4.82 -21.75 -1.82
CA THR A 120 5.70 -21.48 -0.68
C THR A 120 6.15 -20.01 -0.69
N ALA A 121 6.55 -19.48 -1.85
CA ALA A 121 7.00 -18.10 -1.97
C ALA A 121 5.86 -17.09 -1.70
N ILE A 122 4.65 -17.36 -2.20
CA ILE A 122 3.47 -16.55 -1.92
C ILE A 122 3.19 -16.55 -0.41
N SER A 123 3.15 -17.73 0.23
CA SER A 123 2.85 -17.87 1.66
C SER A 123 3.81 -17.09 2.56
N LYS A 124 5.13 -17.18 2.31
CA LYS A 124 6.12 -16.42 3.09
C LYS A 124 5.92 -14.91 2.97
N SER A 125 5.72 -14.43 1.75
CA SER A 125 5.59 -13.00 1.50
C SER A 125 4.30 -12.43 2.08
N THR A 126 3.19 -13.17 1.96
CA THR A 126 1.89 -12.72 2.48
C THR A 126 1.89 -12.73 4.01
N GLN A 127 2.54 -13.70 4.66
CA GLN A 127 2.71 -13.71 6.11
C GLN A 127 3.48 -12.47 6.60
N LEU A 128 4.57 -12.13 5.93
CA LEU A 128 5.36 -10.92 6.23
C LEU A 128 4.53 -9.64 6.08
N ILE A 129 3.82 -9.48 4.96
CA ILE A 129 3.05 -8.25 4.69
C ILE A 129 1.83 -8.16 5.61
N ARG A 130 1.16 -9.30 5.89
CA ARG A 130 -0.02 -9.35 6.76
C ARG A 130 0.29 -8.93 8.19
N PHE A 131 1.56 -9.03 8.62
CA PHE A 131 1.99 -8.53 9.92
C PHE A 131 1.63 -7.05 10.12
N TYR A 132 1.60 -6.22 9.08
CA TYR A 132 1.35 -4.78 9.21
C TYR A 132 -0.12 -4.40 9.38
N VAL A 133 -1.05 -5.35 9.22
CA VAL A 133 -2.49 -5.10 9.38
C VAL A 133 -2.79 -4.55 10.78
N GLY A 134 -3.47 -3.40 10.82
CA GLY A 134 -3.82 -2.69 12.06
C GLY A 134 -2.68 -1.91 12.72
N LYS A 135 -1.44 -1.99 12.22
CA LYS A 135 -0.24 -1.43 12.87
C LYS A 135 0.36 -0.23 12.14
N GLY A 136 0.19 -0.14 10.83
CA GLY A 136 0.68 0.96 10.02
C GLY A 136 0.83 0.58 8.56
N SER A 137 1.30 1.53 7.75
CA SER A 137 1.66 1.30 6.36
C SER A 137 2.87 0.37 6.25
N VAL A 138 2.95 -0.36 5.13
CA VAL A 138 4.08 -1.25 4.86
C VAL A 138 5.39 -0.43 4.74
N PRO A 139 6.41 -0.71 5.57
CA PRO A 139 7.64 0.07 5.65
C PRO A 139 8.62 -0.18 4.50
N TYR A 140 9.76 0.50 4.51
CA TYR A 140 10.90 0.21 3.64
C TYR A 140 11.89 -0.73 4.34
N GLY A 141 11.77 -2.03 4.07
CA GLY A 141 12.60 -3.03 4.75
C GLY A 141 11.89 -3.63 5.95
N ASP A 142 12.61 -4.43 6.72
CA ASP A 142 12.07 -5.15 7.88
C ASP A 142 12.22 -4.29 9.14
N HIS A 143 11.34 -3.29 9.26
CA HIS A 143 11.34 -2.36 10.39
C HIS A 143 9.91 -2.07 10.90
N HIS A 144 9.84 -1.18 11.89
CA HIS A 144 8.58 -0.72 12.49
C HIS A 144 7.58 -0.26 11.42
N PRO A 145 6.27 -0.51 11.60
CA PRO A 145 5.25 -0.04 10.67
C PRO A 145 5.37 1.46 10.42
N TRP A 146 5.14 1.89 9.18
CA TRP A 146 5.18 3.30 8.83
C TRP A 146 3.89 3.99 9.28
N MET A 147 3.99 4.95 10.19
CA MET A 147 2.83 5.68 10.75
C MET A 147 2.88 7.18 10.50
N GLU A 148 3.83 7.68 9.71
CA GLU A 148 3.87 9.11 9.37
C GLU A 148 2.72 9.51 8.43
N THR A 149 2.38 8.62 7.49
CA THR A 149 1.33 8.77 6.48
C THR A 149 0.57 7.45 6.31
N HIS A 150 -0.65 7.52 5.78
CA HIS A 150 -1.50 6.37 5.50
C HIS A 150 -1.02 5.56 4.30
N ASP A 151 -0.13 6.09 3.46
CA ASP A 151 0.56 5.33 2.41
C ASP A 151 1.91 5.98 2.10
N ASP A 152 2.80 5.21 1.50
CA ASP A 152 4.08 5.66 0.96
C ASP A 152 4.40 4.82 -0.28
N ASN A 153 4.63 5.49 -1.41
CA ASN A 153 4.82 4.87 -2.73
C ASN A 153 3.76 3.81 -3.12
N GLY A 154 2.52 3.98 -2.65
CA GLY A 154 1.38 3.14 -3.02
C GLY A 154 1.42 1.73 -2.45
N LYS A 155 2.29 1.46 -1.47
CA LYS A 155 2.49 0.11 -0.91
C LYS A 155 1.20 -0.46 -0.31
N ASN A 156 0.36 0.37 0.31
CA ASN A 156 -0.91 -0.11 0.85
C ASN A 156 -1.93 -0.38 -0.26
N GLY A 157 -1.96 0.42 -1.33
CA GLY A 157 -2.75 0.11 -2.52
C GLY A 157 -2.38 -1.25 -3.14
N ILE A 158 -1.08 -1.55 -3.24
CA ILE A 158 -0.60 -2.86 -3.74
C ILE A 158 -0.98 -3.98 -2.76
N ALA A 159 -0.82 -3.76 -1.45
CA ALA A 159 -1.18 -4.74 -0.42
C ALA A 159 -2.69 -5.05 -0.45
N ALA A 160 -3.54 -4.05 -0.66
CA ALA A 160 -4.98 -4.24 -0.81
C ALA A 160 -5.29 -5.17 -2.00
N ILE A 161 -4.69 -4.93 -3.17
CA ILE A 161 -4.84 -5.82 -4.35
C ILE A 161 -4.36 -7.24 -4.04
N LEU A 162 -3.18 -7.35 -3.41
CA LEU A 162 -2.57 -8.63 -3.05
C LEU A 162 -3.51 -9.47 -2.18
N PHE A 163 -4.07 -8.89 -1.12
CA PHE A 163 -4.96 -9.61 -0.22
C PHE A 163 -6.36 -9.81 -0.79
N ASN A 164 -6.82 -8.93 -1.68
CA ASN A 164 -8.03 -9.16 -2.45
C ASN A 164 -7.93 -10.44 -3.30
N LEU A 165 -6.79 -10.62 -3.99
CA LEU A 165 -6.53 -11.82 -4.81
C LEU A 165 -6.45 -13.12 -3.99
N LEU A 166 -6.24 -13.02 -2.68
CA LEU A 166 -6.18 -14.14 -1.75
C LEU A 166 -7.43 -14.31 -0.90
N HIS A 167 -8.43 -13.44 -1.08
CA HIS A 167 -9.66 -13.41 -0.27
C HIS A 167 -9.41 -13.26 1.24
N ASP A 168 -8.35 -12.52 1.62
CA ASP A 168 -8.10 -12.17 3.02
C ASP A 168 -8.87 -10.90 3.38
N HIS A 169 -10.11 -11.08 3.85
CA HIS A 169 -11.08 -10.03 4.14
C HIS A 169 -10.53 -8.92 5.05
N ASP A 170 -9.90 -9.29 6.17
CA ASP A 170 -9.40 -8.31 7.14
C ASP A 170 -8.24 -7.49 6.56
N ALA A 171 -7.33 -8.14 5.83
CA ALA A 171 -6.18 -7.45 5.26
C ALA A 171 -6.58 -6.52 4.11
N VAL A 172 -7.47 -6.96 3.21
CA VAL A 172 -7.95 -6.11 2.13
C VAL A 172 -8.75 -4.92 2.67
N GLU A 173 -9.60 -5.12 3.69
CA GLU A 173 -10.34 -4.03 4.33
C GLU A 173 -9.37 -3.00 4.92
N TYR A 174 -8.41 -3.43 5.73
CA TYR A 174 -7.43 -2.54 6.33
C TYR A 174 -6.62 -1.74 5.30
N PHE A 175 -6.00 -2.41 4.32
CA PHE A 175 -5.13 -1.72 3.36
C PHE A 175 -5.91 -0.87 2.35
N SER A 176 -7.15 -1.26 2.02
CA SER A 176 -8.03 -0.42 1.19
C SER A 176 -8.46 0.84 1.95
N HIS A 177 -8.81 0.75 3.24
CA HIS A 177 -9.11 1.92 4.07
C HIS A 177 -7.90 2.86 4.21
N MET A 178 -6.69 2.32 4.42
CA MET A 178 -5.45 3.10 4.38
C MET A 178 -5.27 3.81 3.03
N SER A 179 -5.68 3.17 1.93
CA SER A 179 -5.65 3.78 0.59
C SER A 179 -6.69 4.89 0.44
N VAL A 180 -7.88 4.78 1.03
CA VAL A 180 -8.91 5.85 1.04
C VAL A 180 -8.45 7.04 1.89
N ALA A 181 -7.90 6.79 3.06
CA ALA A 181 -7.39 7.84 3.95
C ALA A 181 -6.13 8.54 3.39
N SER A 182 -5.38 7.90 2.48
CA SER A 182 -4.22 8.52 1.84
C SER A 182 -4.64 9.37 0.63
N HIS A 183 -4.65 10.69 0.82
CA HIS A 183 -4.94 11.69 -0.20
C HIS A 183 -4.13 12.97 0.04
N GLY A 184 -4.34 13.99 -0.79
CA GLY A 184 -3.72 15.31 -0.61
C GLY A 184 -2.20 15.24 -0.54
N ALA A 185 -1.64 15.90 0.46
CA ALA A 185 -0.19 16.02 0.63
C ALA A 185 0.52 14.70 0.98
N GLU A 186 -0.20 13.70 1.52
CA GLU A 186 0.37 12.37 1.72
C GLU A 186 0.64 11.70 0.38
N ARG A 187 -0.37 11.71 -0.50
CA ARG A 187 -0.31 11.07 -1.81
C ARG A 187 0.56 11.81 -2.82
N ASP A 188 0.61 13.14 -2.72
CA ASP A 188 1.46 13.98 -3.57
C ASP A 188 2.96 13.84 -3.25
N SER A 189 3.33 13.23 -2.13
CA SER A 189 4.72 12.99 -1.75
C SER A 189 5.24 11.62 -2.24
N GLY A 190 6.53 11.31 -2.00
CA GLY A 190 7.11 10.01 -2.31
C GLY A 190 8.65 10.03 -2.31
N HIS A 191 9.27 8.88 -2.05
CA HIS A 191 10.74 8.78 -1.84
C HIS A 191 11.57 9.24 -3.06
N THR A 192 11.09 9.01 -4.29
CA THR A 192 11.76 9.36 -5.55
C THR A 192 10.86 10.12 -6.54
N GLY A 193 9.78 10.72 -6.01
CA GLY A 193 8.64 11.26 -6.75
C GLY A 193 7.34 10.52 -6.40
N ASN A 194 6.21 11.07 -6.81
CA ASN A 194 4.87 10.57 -6.43
C ASN A 194 4.24 9.58 -7.44
N PHE A 195 4.99 9.16 -8.47
CA PHE A 195 4.49 8.26 -9.52
C PHE A 195 3.85 6.99 -8.95
N PHE A 196 4.53 6.29 -8.04
CA PHE A 196 4.01 5.05 -7.47
C PHE A 196 2.82 5.26 -6.55
N ASN A 197 2.80 6.38 -5.81
CA ASN A 197 1.64 6.75 -5.01
C ASN A 197 0.40 6.91 -5.90
N MET A 198 0.54 7.52 -7.07
CA MET A 198 -0.58 7.69 -8.01
C MET A 198 -0.95 6.40 -8.76
N LEU A 199 0.04 5.62 -9.21
CA LEU A 199 -0.18 4.36 -9.92
C LEU A 199 -1.06 3.39 -9.12
N TRP A 200 -0.80 3.28 -7.81
CA TRP A 200 -1.46 2.30 -6.94
C TRP A 200 -2.60 2.89 -6.10
N ALA A 201 -2.88 4.19 -6.21
CA ALA A 201 -3.94 4.85 -5.46
C ALA A 201 -5.32 4.22 -5.74
N MET A 202 -5.82 4.42 -6.96
CA MET A 202 -7.19 4.06 -7.29
C MET A 202 -7.46 2.55 -7.31
N PRO A 203 -6.52 1.67 -7.73
CA PRO A 203 -6.69 0.23 -7.54
C PRO A 203 -6.91 -0.19 -6.07
N GLY A 204 -6.28 0.48 -5.11
CA GLY A 204 -6.48 0.24 -3.68
C GLY A 204 -7.80 0.81 -3.16
N VAL A 205 -8.10 2.07 -3.52
CA VAL A 205 -9.33 2.78 -3.11
C VAL A 205 -10.59 2.08 -3.62
N ALA A 206 -10.60 1.63 -4.87
CA ALA A 206 -11.77 1.02 -5.51
C ALA A 206 -12.23 -0.29 -4.83
N LEU A 207 -11.34 -0.95 -4.08
CA LEU A 207 -11.70 -2.17 -3.34
C LEU A 207 -12.69 -1.90 -2.20
N SER A 208 -12.71 -0.69 -1.62
CA SER A 208 -13.71 -0.29 -0.62
C SER A 208 -15.05 0.10 -1.24
N GLY A 209 -15.14 0.17 -2.58
CA GLY A 209 -16.39 0.36 -3.31
C GLY A 209 -16.61 1.76 -3.88
N PRO A 210 -17.74 1.96 -4.59
CA PRO A 210 -17.99 3.17 -5.36
C PRO A 210 -18.12 4.43 -4.48
N HIS A 211 -18.60 4.30 -3.25
CA HIS A 211 -18.64 5.44 -2.31
C HIS A 211 -17.24 5.88 -1.89
N ALA A 212 -16.31 4.94 -1.70
CA ALA A 212 -14.92 5.24 -1.41
C ALA A 212 -14.24 5.95 -2.60
N SER A 213 -14.38 5.39 -3.80
CA SER A 213 -13.83 6.00 -5.02
C SER A 213 -14.39 7.39 -5.28
N GLY A 214 -15.71 7.57 -5.10
CA GLY A 214 -16.38 8.87 -5.25
C GLY A 214 -15.85 9.90 -4.26
N ALA A 215 -15.86 9.58 -2.96
CA ALA A 215 -15.37 10.50 -1.93
C ALA A 215 -13.89 10.86 -2.10
N TRP A 216 -13.06 9.90 -2.52
CA TRP A 216 -11.64 10.14 -2.76
C TRP A 216 -11.40 11.02 -4.00
N LEU A 217 -12.18 10.85 -5.07
CA LEU A 217 -12.13 11.74 -6.23
C LEU A 217 -12.71 13.12 -5.92
N ASP A 218 -13.70 13.23 -5.04
CA ASP A 218 -14.19 14.54 -4.58
C ASP A 218 -13.11 15.29 -3.77
N GLU A 219 -12.34 14.58 -2.93
CA GLU A 219 -11.26 15.17 -2.12
C GLU A 219 -9.99 15.49 -2.94
N PHE A 220 -9.60 14.59 -3.86
CA PHE A 220 -8.27 14.62 -4.50
C PHE A 220 -8.29 14.50 -6.03
N GLY A 221 -9.46 14.49 -6.65
CA GLY A 221 -9.62 14.43 -8.10
C GLY A 221 -9.04 15.65 -8.82
N TRP A 222 -8.95 16.81 -8.15
CA TRP A 222 -8.29 18.00 -8.70
C TRP A 222 -6.85 17.73 -9.16
N TYR A 223 -6.16 16.76 -8.55
CA TYR A 223 -4.81 16.37 -8.94
C TYR A 223 -4.78 15.72 -10.34
N TYR A 224 -5.83 14.98 -10.71
CA TYR A 224 -5.98 14.40 -12.06
C TYR A 224 -6.17 15.48 -13.11
N ASP A 225 -6.86 16.57 -12.77
CA ASP A 225 -7.05 17.71 -13.67
C ASP A 225 -5.73 18.47 -13.89
N LEU A 226 -4.92 18.66 -12.85
CA LEU A 226 -3.58 19.25 -12.98
C LEU A 226 -2.61 18.38 -13.79
N ALA A 227 -2.72 17.06 -13.65
CA ALA A 227 -1.90 16.11 -14.41
C ALA A 227 -2.25 16.05 -15.90
N ARG A 228 -3.50 16.36 -16.26
CA ARG A 228 -4.01 16.25 -17.62
C ARG A 228 -3.51 17.40 -18.51
N ARG A 229 -3.02 17.06 -19.70
CA ARG A 229 -2.68 18.02 -20.75
C ARG A 229 -3.82 18.20 -21.75
N TRP A 230 -3.74 19.28 -22.52
CA TRP A 230 -4.68 19.60 -23.60
C TRP A 230 -4.78 18.50 -24.69
N ASP A 231 -3.72 17.69 -24.86
CA ASP A 231 -3.65 16.59 -25.84
C ASP A 231 -4.20 15.26 -25.28
N GLY A 232 -4.75 15.27 -24.06
CA GLY A 232 -5.29 14.09 -23.38
C GLY A 232 -4.25 13.21 -22.67
N SER A 233 -2.95 13.50 -22.80
CA SER A 233 -1.91 12.80 -22.04
C SER A 233 -1.82 13.29 -20.60
N PHE A 234 -1.19 12.50 -19.71
CA PHE A 234 -0.98 12.87 -18.31
C PHE A 234 0.52 13.01 -18.00
N ARG A 235 0.89 14.14 -17.39
CA ARG A 235 2.26 14.37 -16.91
C ARG A 235 2.44 13.92 -15.46
N HIS A 236 3.62 13.43 -15.18
CA HIS A 236 4.17 13.38 -13.83
C HIS A 236 4.26 14.80 -13.25
N GLN A 237 3.62 15.06 -12.11
CA GLN A 237 3.69 16.39 -11.46
C GLN A 237 4.99 16.57 -10.65
N GLY A 238 5.62 15.48 -10.24
CA GLY A 238 6.80 15.54 -9.38
C GLY A 238 6.46 15.65 -7.90
N PRO A 239 7.45 15.46 -7.01
CA PRO A 239 7.26 15.69 -5.59
C PRO A 239 7.02 17.19 -5.31
N PRO A 240 6.37 17.55 -4.18
CA PRO A 240 6.22 18.94 -3.79
C PRO A 240 7.59 19.58 -3.51
N GLY A 241 7.88 20.67 -4.23
CA GLY A 241 9.12 21.47 -4.12
C GLY A 241 10.27 20.99 -5.02
N GLU A 242 11.34 21.78 -5.10
CA GLU A 242 12.54 21.45 -5.89
C GLU A 242 13.33 20.31 -5.21
N ARG A 243 12.98 19.07 -5.55
CA ARG A 243 13.70 17.87 -5.12
C ARG A 243 14.15 17.06 -6.33
N PRO A 244 15.24 16.27 -6.22
CA PRO A 244 15.59 15.32 -7.25
C PRO A 244 14.42 14.37 -7.52
N ASP A 245 14.00 14.31 -8.78
CA ASP A 245 12.88 13.50 -9.23
C ASP A 245 13.34 12.55 -10.33
N ARG A 246 13.23 11.25 -10.07
CA ARG A 246 13.67 10.22 -11.01
C ARG A 246 12.66 9.94 -12.13
N TYR A 247 11.43 10.43 -12.00
CA TYR A 247 10.32 10.13 -12.91
C TYR A 247 9.88 11.35 -13.74
N ASN A 248 10.57 12.49 -13.63
CA ASN A 248 10.22 13.74 -14.32
C ASN A 248 10.10 13.67 -15.86
N LYS A 249 10.66 12.63 -16.49
CA LYS A 249 10.60 12.38 -17.94
C LYS A 249 9.70 11.21 -18.34
N TRP A 250 9.01 10.58 -17.39
CA TRP A 250 8.16 9.44 -17.69
C TRP A 250 6.84 9.89 -18.30
N ASP A 251 6.36 9.13 -19.29
CA ASP A 251 4.96 9.19 -19.68
C ASP A 251 4.13 8.46 -18.62
N CYS A 252 3.26 9.20 -17.95
CA CYS A 252 2.41 8.67 -16.89
C CYS A 252 0.97 8.40 -17.34
N THR A 253 0.64 8.63 -18.61
CA THR A 253 -0.72 8.44 -19.18
C THR A 253 -1.27 7.06 -18.83
N GLY A 254 -0.45 6.02 -18.96
CA GLY A 254 -0.85 4.65 -18.62
C GLY A 254 -1.27 4.46 -17.15
N ALA A 255 -0.64 5.17 -16.21
CA ALA A 255 -0.97 5.06 -14.78
C ALA A 255 -2.36 5.64 -14.48
N TYR A 256 -2.68 6.81 -15.03
CA TYR A 256 -4.00 7.43 -14.85
C TYR A 256 -5.10 6.69 -15.61
N LEU A 257 -4.81 6.15 -16.79
CA LEU A 257 -5.77 5.33 -17.52
C LEU A 257 -6.12 4.03 -16.78
N LEU A 258 -5.19 3.45 -16.01
CA LEU A 258 -5.52 2.32 -15.13
C LEU A 258 -6.50 2.69 -14.01
N ALA A 259 -6.43 3.93 -13.50
CA ALA A 259 -7.41 4.43 -12.55
C ALA A 259 -8.78 4.64 -13.21
N PHE A 260 -8.84 5.19 -14.43
CA PHE A 260 -10.09 5.34 -15.16
C PHE A 260 -10.69 4.02 -15.67
N ALA A 261 -9.88 2.97 -15.78
CA ALA A 261 -10.32 1.65 -16.21
C ALA A 261 -10.92 0.79 -15.09
N GLN A 262 -10.90 1.23 -13.82
CA GLN A 262 -11.50 0.48 -12.70
C GLN A 262 -12.96 0.04 -12.94
N PRO A 263 -13.89 0.85 -13.50
CA PRO A 263 -15.25 0.38 -13.78
C PRO A 263 -15.34 -0.61 -14.96
N ILE A 264 -14.29 -0.77 -15.77
CA ILE A 264 -14.27 -1.69 -16.90
C ILE A 264 -14.03 -3.14 -16.45
N CYS A 265 -13.32 -3.34 -15.32
CA CYS A 265 -13.08 -4.65 -14.73
C CYS A 265 -12.40 -5.66 -15.67
N ALA A 266 -11.61 -5.17 -16.65
CA ALA A 266 -10.98 -6.01 -17.67
C ALA A 266 -9.78 -6.81 -17.14
N THR A 267 -9.03 -6.27 -16.18
CA THR A 267 -7.86 -6.92 -15.57
C THR A 267 -8.00 -7.00 -14.05
N HIS A 268 -7.24 -7.86 -13.39
CA HIS A 268 -7.25 -7.94 -11.92
C HIS A 268 -6.80 -6.65 -11.26
N LEU A 269 -5.85 -5.92 -11.87
CA LEU A 269 -5.46 -4.57 -11.42
C LEU A 269 -6.55 -3.50 -11.59
N THR A 270 -7.61 -3.80 -12.36
CA THR A 270 -8.69 -2.86 -12.69
C THR A 270 -10.06 -3.37 -12.28
N GLY A 271 -10.14 -4.23 -11.26
CA GLY A 271 -11.41 -4.64 -10.65
C GLY A 271 -12.02 -5.94 -11.20
N ARG A 272 -11.30 -6.74 -11.99
CA ARG A 272 -11.83 -8.03 -12.49
C ARG A 272 -12.19 -9.01 -11.39
N ALA A 273 -11.47 -9.00 -10.27
CA ALA A 273 -11.82 -9.80 -9.10
C ALA A 273 -12.80 -9.02 -8.22
N THR A 274 -13.91 -9.66 -7.84
CA THR A 274 -14.83 -9.14 -6.83
C THR A 274 -14.06 -8.78 -5.57
N SER A 275 -14.34 -7.61 -5.01
CA SER A 275 -13.70 -7.19 -3.77
C SER A 275 -14.07 -8.13 -2.61
N ALA A 276 -13.07 -8.60 -1.88
CA ALA A 276 -13.23 -9.27 -0.60
C ALA A 276 -13.41 -8.27 0.56
N ALA A 277 -13.11 -6.99 0.37
CA ALA A 277 -13.40 -5.98 1.38
C ALA A 277 -14.90 -5.71 1.44
N ARG A 278 -15.39 -5.43 2.65
CA ARG A 278 -16.73 -4.89 2.81
C ARG A 278 -16.83 -3.57 2.05
N GLN A 279 -17.92 -3.41 1.30
CA GLN A 279 -18.20 -2.16 0.62
C GLN A 279 -18.70 -1.14 1.64
N ILE A 280 -18.06 0.03 1.69
CA ILE A 280 -18.40 1.08 2.64
C ILE A 280 -19.52 1.97 2.11
N ASP A 281 -20.31 2.55 3.00
CA ASP A 281 -21.32 3.53 2.62
C ASP A 281 -20.73 4.94 2.50
N ARG A 282 -21.58 5.92 2.18
CA ARG A 282 -21.17 7.33 2.04
C ARG A 282 -20.63 7.92 3.35
N GLN A 283 -21.22 7.59 4.49
CA GLN A 283 -20.84 8.16 5.78
C GLN A 283 -19.46 7.64 6.19
N GLU A 284 -19.25 6.34 6.02
CA GLU A 284 -17.98 5.70 6.34
C GLU A 284 -16.87 6.14 5.38
N ALA A 285 -17.16 6.28 4.07
CA ALA A 285 -16.21 6.87 3.12
C ALA A 285 -15.77 8.28 3.54
N GLN A 286 -16.72 9.12 3.95
CA GLN A 286 -16.43 10.47 4.42
C GLN A 286 -15.59 10.47 5.70
N SER A 287 -15.86 9.55 6.64
CA SER A 287 -15.04 9.38 7.85
C SER A 287 -13.59 9.00 7.50
N LEU A 288 -13.36 8.11 6.53
CA LEU A 288 -12.01 7.74 6.11
C LEU A 288 -11.27 8.93 5.46
N ILE A 289 -11.97 9.76 4.68
CA ILE A 289 -11.40 11.00 4.13
C ILE A 289 -11.00 11.95 5.25
N GLU A 290 -11.84 12.09 6.28
CA GLU A 290 -11.54 12.94 7.45
C GLU A 290 -10.34 12.44 8.26
N ASP A 291 -10.18 11.12 8.40
CA ASP A 291 -9.01 10.51 9.05
C ASP A 291 -7.69 10.82 8.31
N GLY A 292 -7.76 10.98 6.98
CA GLY A 292 -6.65 11.38 6.12
C GLY A 292 -6.24 12.86 6.24
N ARG A 293 -7.13 13.72 6.72
CA ARG A 293 -6.90 15.17 6.77
C ARG A 293 -5.96 15.58 7.90
N GLY A 294 -5.42 16.78 7.73
CA GLY A 294 -4.76 17.50 8.82
C GLY A 294 -3.26 17.28 8.95
N TRP A 295 -2.64 16.62 7.97
CA TRP A 295 -1.20 16.57 7.84
C TRP A 295 -0.69 17.03 6.47
N SER A 296 0.45 17.70 6.46
CA SER A 296 1.23 17.91 5.23
C SER A 296 2.72 18.05 5.54
N PRO A 297 3.63 17.87 4.56
CA PRO A 297 5.05 18.13 4.78
C PRO A 297 5.36 19.56 5.23
N ARG A 298 4.55 20.54 4.80
CA ARG A 298 4.71 21.98 5.09
C ARG A 298 4.14 22.36 6.46
N LEU A 299 2.88 22.02 6.72
CA LEU A 299 2.16 22.42 7.94
C LEU A 299 2.30 21.39 9.07
N LYS A 300 2.94 20.24 8.79
CA LYS A 300 3.09 19.12 9.73
C LYS A 300 1.74 18.77 10.36
N LYS A 301 1.60 18.96 11.67
CA LYS A 301 0.41 18.62 12.46
C LYS A 301 -0.29 19.87 12.98
N GLU A 302 -0.09 21.03 12.34
CA GLU A 302 -0.67 22.31 12.78
C GLU A 302 -2.18 22.20 12.99
N THR A 303 -2.91 21.57 12.07
CA THR A 303 -4.37 21.38 12.20
C THR A 303 -4.79 20.47 13.37
N TYR A 304 -3.91 19.59 13.87
CA TYR A 304 -4.17 18.82 15.10
C TYR A 304 -4.09 19.72 16.33
N SER A 305 -3.32 20.82 16.26
CA SER A 305 -3.23 21.81 17.34
C SER A 305 -4.56 22.52 17.59
N ASP A 306 -5.41 22.64 16.57
CA ASP A 306 -6.73 23.26 16.68
C ASP A 306 -7.80 22.34 17.27
N ARG A 307 -7.53 21.03 17.39
CA ARG A 307 -8.51 20.06 17.93
C ARG A 307 -8.65 20.22 19.45
N PRO A 308 -9.87 20.16 20.02
CA PRO A 308 -10.04 20.13 21.48
C PRO A 308 -9.45 18.84 22.07
N ILE A 309 -9.05 18.86 23.35
CA ILE A 309 -8.46 17.69 24.04
C ILE A 309 -9.34 16.45 23.88
N LYS A 310 -10.66 16.61 24.04
CA LYS A 310 -11.63 15.52 23.84
C LYS A 310 -11.49 14.85 22.47
N ALA A 311 -11.38 15.62 21.39
CA ALA A 311 -11.26 15.08 20.04
C ALA A 311 -9.93 14.35 19.81
N LEU A 312 -8.86 14.77 20.48
CA LEU A 312 -7.58 14.06 20.43
C LEU A 312 -7.63 12.74 21.21
N VAL A 313 -8.30 12.73 22.37
CA VAL A 313 -8.52 11.51 23.15
C VAL A 313 -9.42 10.53 22.38
N ASP A 314 -10.50 11.01 21.78
CA ASP A 314 -11.36 10.21 20.89
C ASP A 314 -10.53 9.63 19.71
N GLY A 315 -9.58 10.41 19.19
CA GLY A 315 -8.63 9.98 18.15
C GLY A 315 -7.68 8.85 18.56
N LEU A 316 -7.47 8.58 19.85
CA LEU A 316 -6.67 7.45 20.32
C LEU A 316 -7.38 6.10 20.15
N SER A 317 -8.71 6.10 20.03
CA SER A 317 -9.49 4.88 19.73
C SER A 317 -9.82 4.72 18.24
N ASN A 318 -9.27 5.58 17.37
CA ASN A 318 -9.50 5.49 15.93
C ASN A 318 -8.87 4.21 15.34
N TRP A 319 -9.48 3.65 14.29
CA TRP A 319 -8.98 2.47 13.58
C TRP A 319 -7.58 2.70 12.96
N SER A 320 -7.31 3.92 12.52
CA SER A 320 -6.08 4.31 11.84
C SER A 320 -4.94 4.48 12.85
N PRO A 321 -3.84 3.70 12.74
CA PRO A 321 -2.64 3.91 13.55
C PRO A 321 -2.04 5.31 13.36
N VAL A 322 -2.23 5.93 12.19
CA VAL A 322 -1.72 7.27 11.88
C VAL A 322 -2.50 8.33 12.66
N VAL A 323 -3.83 8.20 12.75
CA VAL A 323 -4.67 9.12 13.54
C VAL A 323 -4.34 9.00 15.03
N ARG A 324 -4.18 7.77 15.55
CA ARG A 324 -3.79 7.53 16.94
C ARG A 324 -2.42 8.14 17.26
N GLU A 325 -1.43 7.89 16.40
CA GLU A 325 -0.06 8.43 16.53
C GLU A 325 -0.05 9.96 16.53
N ARG A 326 -0.76 10.59 15.58
CA ARG A 326 -0.85 12.06 15.49
C ARG A 326 -1.55 12.66 16.71
N SER A 327 -2.61 12.01 17.20
CA SER A 327 -3.34 12.47 18.38
C SER A 327 -2.49 12.35 19.64
N GLY A 328 -1.79 11.23 19.83
CA GLY A 328 -0.86 11.01 20.94
C GLY A 328 0.29 12.01 20.97
N MET A 329 0.89 12.31 19.80
CA MET A 329 1.93 13.33 19.68
C MET A 329 1.44 14.73 20.05
N GLU A 330 0.24 15.11 19.63
CA GLU A 330 -0.34 16.41 19.97
C GLU A 330 -0.73 16.50 21.46
N LEU A 331 -1.31 15.44 22.02
CA LEU A 331 -1.58 15.37 23.47
C LEU A 331 -0.30 15.51 24.29
N ALA A 332 0.78 14.85 23.87
CA ALA A 332 2.07 15.00 24.52
C ALA A 332 2.66 16.42 24.33
N ARG A 333 2.43 17.08 23.19
CA ARG A 333 2.87 18.47 23.03
C ARG A 333 2.17 19.41 24.01
N ARG A 334 0.92 19.10 24.37
CA ARG A 334 0.17 19.83 25.39
C ARG A 334 0.70 19.52 26.79
N LYS A 335 0.58 20.49 27.69
CA LYS A 335 1.04 20.37 29.09
C LYS A 335 -0.06 19.91 30.05
N ASP A 336 -1.25 19.63 29.52
CA ASP A 336 -2.38 19.09 30.27
C ASP A 336 -2.08 17.69 30.81
N ASP A 337 -2.57 17.37 32.01
CA ASP A 337 -2.51 16.01 32.53
C ASP A 337 -3.66 15.17 31.95
N VAL A 338 -3.31 14.34 30.96
CA VAL A 338 -4.24 13.42 30.30
C VAL A 338 -4.10 11.98 30.79
N THR A 339 -3.21 11.74 31.76
CA THR A 339 -2.91 10.39 32.26
C THR A 339 -4.13 9.65 32.83
N PRO A 340 -5.09 10.31 33.51
CA PRO A 340 -6.33 9.66 33.94
C PRO A 340 -7.14 9.07 32.76
N LEU A 341 -7.20 9.79 31.64
CA LEU A 341 -7.91 9.35 30.43
C LEU A 341 -7.17 8.19 29.75
N LEU A 342 -5.84 8.24 29.70
CA LEU A 342 -5.03 7.14 29.16
C LEU A 342 -5.18 5.86 29.99
N ASN A 343 -5.23 5.97 31.31
CA ASN A 343 -5.49 4.83 32.19
C ASN A 343 -6.87 4.20 31.94
N GLN A 344 -7.89 5.02 31.67
CA GLN A 344 -9.20 4.52 31.28
C GLN A 344 -9.13 3.72 29.97
N LEU A 345 -8.50 4.26 28.94
CA LEU A 345 -8.32 3.56 27.66
C LEU A 345 -7.51 2.26 27.79
N LEU A 346 -6.48 2.25 28.64
CA LEU A 346 -5.66 1.05 28.88
C LEU A 346 -6.41 -0.10 29.57
N THR A 347 -7.53 0.19 30.23
CA THR A 347 -8.31 -0.78 31.02
C THR A 347 -9.64 -1.19 30.37
N GLN A 348 -10.19 -0.37 29.49
CA GLN A 348 -11.40 -0.69 28.71
C GLN A 348 -11.16 -1.84 27.74
N ASP A 349 -12.21 -2.58 27.36
CA ASP A 349 -12.10 -3.65 26.35
C ASP A 349 -12.19 -3.09 24.91
N ASP A 350 -11.28 -2.18 24.59
CA ASP A 350 -11.11 -1.58 23.26
C ASP A 350 -9.63 -1.69 22.83
N LEU A 351 -9.36 -2.52 21.81
CA LEU A 351 -8.00 -2.72 21.33
C LEU A 351 -7.39 -1.42 20.78
N TYR A 352 -8.15 -0.61 20.04
CA TYR A 352 -7.61 0.60 19.44
C TYR A 352 -7.31 1.65 20.50
N GLY A 353 -8.21 1.85 21.46
CA GLY A 353 -7.99 2.71 22.61
C GLY A 353 -6.74 2.32 23.40
N LYS A 354 -6.53 1.02 23.66
CA LYS A 354 -5.29 0.54 24.32
C LYS A 354 -4.04 0.85 23.51
N LEU A 355 -4.05 0.57 22.20
CA LEU A 355 -2.92 0.85 21.32
C LEU A 355 -2.62 2.35 21.24
N GLY A 356 -3.64 3.18 21.09
CA GLY A 356 -3.50 4.64 21.07
C GLY A 356 -3.02 5.20 22.40
N ALA A 357 -3.50 4.66 23.52
CA ALA A 357 -2.99 5.03 24.83
C ALA A 357 -1.51 4.66 25.00
N CYS A 358 -1.07 3.47 24.55
CA CYS A 358 0.34 3.11 24.52
C CYS A 358 1.17 4.11 23.68
N GLN A 359 0.69 4.47 22.47
CA GLN A 359 1.34 5.48 21.62
C GLN A 359 1.44 6.84 22.32
N ALA A 360 0.36 7.31 22.95
CA ALA A 360 0.36 8.58 23.69
C ALA A 360 1.34 8.56 24.88
N VAL A 361 1.42 7.44 25.63
CA VAL A 361 2.36 7.32 26.75
C VAL A 361 3.82 7.35 26.27
N ILE A 362 4.14 6.73 25.13
CA ILE A 362 5.49 6.82 24.53
C ILE A 362 5.89 8.29 24.32
N HIS A 363 4.98 9.12 23.80
CA HIS A 363 5.26 10.54 23.55
C HIS A 363 5.27 11.40 24.82
N LEU A 364 4.49 11.04 25.84
CA LEU A 364 4.47 11.76 27.13
C LEU A 364 5.76 11.58 27.93
N GLN A 365 6.50 10.49 27.69
CA GLN A 365 7.75 10.16 28.40
C GLN A 365 7.52 10.12 29.91
N GLU A 366 8.34 10.81 30.71
CA GLU A 366 8.25 10.83 32.18
C GLU A 366 6.87 11.27 32.71
N ARG A 367 6.18 12.16 31.97
CA ARG A 367 4.83 12.62 32.34
C ARG A 367 3.77 11.52 32.25
N GLY A 368 4.03 10.45 31.50
CA GLY A 368 3.16 9.28 31.41
C GLY A 368 3.37 8.24 32.52
N SER A 369 4.27 8.49 33.48
CA SER A 369 4.67 7.48 34.50
C SER A 369 3.51 6.94 35.33
N ALA A 370 2.46 7.72 35.58
CA ALA A 370 1.27 7.26 36.30
C ALA A 370 0.44 6.22 35.52
N ALA A 371 0.75 5.96 34.23
CA ALA A 371 0.14 4.89 33.44
C ALA A 371 0.89 3.54 33.53
N ILE A 372 2.09 3.49 34.14
CA ILE A 372 2.90 2.27 34.22
C ILE A 372 2.13 1.07 34.81
N PRO A 373 1.35 1.19 35.90
CA PRO A 373 0.59 0.06 36.43
C PRO A 373 -0.39 -0.51 35.41
N ALA A 374 -1.12 0.34 34.67
CA ALA A 374 -2.05 -0.09 33.63
C ALA A 374 -1.32 -0.72 32.44
N LEU A 375 -0.20 -0.16 32.00
CA LEU A 375 0.65 -0.74 30.95
C LEU A 375 1.12 -2.16 31.29
N ARG A 376 1.55 -2.39 32.54
CA ARG A 376 2.00 -3.71 33.00
C ARG A 376 0.92 -4.78 32.87
N THR A 377 -0.36 -4.42 33.05
CA THR A 377 -1.46 -5.38 32.86
C THR A 377 -1.64 -5.81 31.40
N ASN A 378 -1.20 -4.98 30.44
CA ASN A 378 -1.32 -5.27 29.02
C ASN A 378 -0.16 -6.12 28.46
N LEU A 379 0.93 -6.33 29.22
CA LEU A 379 2.03 -7.24 28.84
C LEU A 379 1.60 -8.72 28.74
N SER A 380 0.42 -9.07 29.26
CA SER A 380 -0.18 -10.40 29.11
C SER A 380 -1.28 -10.45 28.05
N ALA A 381 -1.49 -9.36 27.28
CA ALA A 381 -2.51 -9.31 26.25
C ALA A 381 -2.29 -10.38 25.16
N LYS A 382 -3.40 -10.92 24.64
CA LYS A 382 -3.37 -11.87 23.52
C LYS A 382 -2.86 -11.23 22.23
N HIS A 383 -3.11 -9.92 22.06
CA HIS A 383 -2.70 -9.20 20.86
C HIS A 383 -1.20 -8.89 20.89
N LEU A 384 -0.44 -9.47 19.96
CA LEU A 384 1.01 -9.40 19.92
C LEU A 384 1.58 -7.97 19.88
N TRP A 385 0.88 -7.02 19.26
CA TRP A 385 1.35 -5.63 19.17
C TRP A 385 1.07 -4.81 20.42
N LEU A 386 0.09 -5.23 21.23
CA LEU A 386 -0.27 -4.53 22.46
C LEU A 386 0.63 -4.96 23.62
N ARG A 387 1.00 -6.25 23.64
CA ARG A 387 2.03 -6.78 24.52
C ARG A 387 3.39 -6.23 24.14
#